data_AF-A0A383DME4-F1
#
_entry.id   AF-A0A383DME4-F1
#
_cell.length_a   1.000
_cell.length_b   1.000
_cell.length_c   1.000
_cell.angle_alpha   90.00
_cell.angle_beta   90.00
_cell.angle_gamma   90.00
#
_symmetry.space_group_name_H-M   'P 1'
#
loop_
_entity.id
_entity.type
_entity.pdbx_description
1 polymer ?
#
loop_
_entity_poly.entity_id
_entity_poly.type
_entity_poly.pdbx_seq_one_letter_code
_entity_poly.pdbx_strand_id
1 'polypeptide(L)'
;MKGLFVIFSLLLSSISFANLDDGIYAQINTNKGEIVIELAYQKVPLTVINFIALAEGTKLSNKSSGTPFYDGITFHRVIDNFMIQGGDPQGDGRGGPGYMFAD
;
A
#
# COMPACT_ATOMS: atom_id res chain seq x y z
N MET A 1 2.91 41.11 6.80
CA MET A 1 3.98 40.20 7.28
C MET A 1 3.53 39.26 8.40
N LYS A 2 2.69 39.67 9.37
CA LYS A 2 2.20 38.76 10.43
C LYS A 2 1.29 37.62 9.92
N GLY A 3 0.43 37.88 8.93
CA GLY A 3 -0.45 36.85 8.35
C GLY A 3 0.27 35.76 7.54
N LEU A 4 1.40 36.09 6.91
CA LEU A 4 2.20 35.12 6.14
C LEU A 4 2.93 34.12 7.05
N PHE A 5 3.34 34.55 8.24
CA PHE A 5 3.98 33.70 9.26
C PHE A 5 2.99 32.71 9.91
N VAL A 6 1.73 33.12 10.10
CA VAL A 6 0.68 32.25 10.65
C VAL A 6 0.32 31.12 9.67
N ILE A 7 0.24 31.41 8.37
CA ILE A 7 -0.03 30.40 7.32
C ILE A 7 1.11 29.36 7.25
N PHE A 8 2.36 29.79 7.36
CA PHE A 8 3.51 28.89 7.35
C PHE A 8 3.57 27.97 8.58
N SER A 9 3.18 28.47 9.76
CA SER A 9 3.12 27.67 10.99
C SER A 9 2.01 26.62 10.97
N LEU A 10 0.87 26.90 10.34
CA LEU A 10 -0.24 25.94 10.20
C LEU A 10 0.11 24.80 9.24
N LEU A 11 0.87 25.07 8.17
CA LEU A 11 1.33 24.04 7.24
C LEU A 11 2.25 23.00 7.90
N LEU A 12 3.05 23.42 8.88
CA LEU A 12 4.01 22.56 9.57
C LEU A 12 3.34 21.66 10.62
N SER A 13 2.22 22.10 11.22
CA SER A 13 1.51 21.34 12.26
C SER A 13 0.78 20.08 11.79
N SER A 14 0.60 19.91 10.48
CA SER A 14 -0.10 18.77 9.88
C SER A 14 0.81 17.63 9.45
N ILE A 15 2.13 17.75 9.65
CA ILE A 15 3.08 16.69 9.31
C ILE A 15 3.39 15.88 10.57
N SER A 16 2.41 15.12 11.05
CA SER A 16 2.63 14.09 12.06
C SER A 16 3.20 12.86 11.38
N PHE A 17 4.53 12.74 11.32
CA PHE A 17 5.16 11.46 10.99
C PHE A 17 5.09 10.55 12.21
N ALA A 18 4.55 9.35 12.04
CA ALA A 18 4.67 8.32 13.07
C ALA A 18 6.17 8.03 13.30
N ASN A 19 6.61 7.99 14.55
CA ASN A 19 7.92 7.42 14.89
C ASN A 19 7.81 5.90 14.70
N LEU A 20 8.24 5.44 13.53
CA LEU A 20 8.32 4.02 13.19
C LEU A 20 9.67 3.47 13.63
N ASP A 21 9.68 2.20 14.04
CA ASP A 21 10.91 1.47 14.31
C ASP A 21 11.67 1.17 13.00
N ASP A 22 12.90 0.67 13.11
CA ASP A 22 13.66 0.23 11.95
C ASP A 22 12.97 -0.97 11.28
N GLY A 23 12.58 -0.83 10.01
CA GLY A 23 11.86 -1.88 9.29
C GLY A 23 11.53 -1.51 7.85
N ILE A 24 10.79 -2.40 7.18
CA ILE A 24 10.23 -2.13 5.86
C ILE A 24 8.73 -1.89 6.03
N TYR A 25 8.25 -0.76 5.54
CA TYR A 25 6.85 -0.36 5.65
C TYR A 25 6.24 -0.15 4.28
N ALA A 26 4.94 -0.43 4.17
CA ALA A 26 4.13 -0.02 3.02
C ALA A 26 3.05 0.95 3.46
N GLN A 27 2.94 2.05 2.71
CA GLN A 27 1.90 3.05 2.87
C GLN A 27 0.84 2.82 1.79
N ILE A 28 -0.35 2.39 2.21
CA ILE A 28 -1.47 2.14 1.31
C ILE A 28 -2.39 3.36 1.38
N ASN A 29 -2.35 4.16 0.32
CA ASN A 29 -3.22 5.32 0.16
C ASN A 29 -4.58 4.89 -0.37
N THR A 30 -5.64 5.12 0.42
CA THR A 30 -7.01 4.79 0.02
C THR A 30 -7.89 6.03 0.01
N ASN A 31 -9.06 5.94 -0.62
CA ASN A 31 -10.08 6.99 -0.54
C ASN A 31 -10.76 7.09 0.85
N LYS A 32 -10.41 6.22 1.81
CA LYS A 32 -10.88 6.24 3.20
C LYS A 32 -9.80 6.62 4.21
N GLY A 33 -8.61 6.97 3.74
CA GLY A 33 -7.47 7.32 4.57
C GLY A 33 -6.26 6.44 4.30
N GLU A 34 -5.20 6.71 5.04
CA GLU A 34 -3.93 6.02 4.94
C GLU A 34 -3.92 4.77 5.84
N ILE A 35 -3.31 3.70 5.33
CA ILE A 35 -2.99 2.50 6.11
C ILE A 35 -1.48 2.29 6.01
N VAL A 36 -0.78 2.33 7.14
CA VAL A 36 0.65 2.00 7.21
C VAL A 36 0.79 0.60 7.79
N ILE A 37 1.50 -0.27 7.08
CA ILE A 37 1.78 -1.65 7.51
C ILE A 37 3.27 -1.92 7.58
N GLU A 38 3.71 -2.58 8.63
CA GLU A 38 5.07 -3.15 8.73
C GLU A 38 5.10 -4.50 8.00
N LEU A 39 6.12 -4.72 7.17
CA LEU A 39 6.30 -5.94 6.40
C LEU A 39 7.25 -6.89 7.12
N ALA A 40 6.79 -8.11 7.41
CA ALA A 40 7.55 -9.12 8.14
C ALA A 40 8.65 -9.81 7.30
N TYR A 41 9.56 -9.04 6.71
CA TYR A 41 10.56 -9.50 5.74
C TYR A 41 11.52 -10.57 6.28
N GLN A 42 11.78 -10.58 7.58
CA GLN A 42 12.60 -11.61 8.23
C GLN A 42 11.89 -12.97 8.30
N LYS A 43 10.55 -12.99 8.35
CA LYS A 43 9.75 -14.22 8.47
C LYS A 43 9.33 -14.77 7.12
N VAL A 44 8.88 -13.89 6.22
CA VAL A 44 8.29 -14.25 4.91
C VAL A 44 8.93 -13.43 3.78
N PRO A 45 10.25 -13.58 3.54
CA PRO A 45 10.99 -12.72 2.62
C PRO A 45 10.45 -12.78 1.18
N LEU A 46 10.06 -13.97 0.70
CA LEU A 46 9.54 -14.12 -0.67
C LEU A 46 8.22 -13.39 -0.86
N THR A 47 7.31 -13.48 0.10
CA THR A 47 6.02 -12.78 0.09
C THR A 47 6.21 -11.27 0.15
N VAL A 48 7.13 -10.79 0.99
CA VAL A 48 7.44 -9.36 1.10
C VAL A 48 8.07 -8.83 -0.18
N ILE A 49 9.07 -9.52 -0.74
CA ILE A 49 9.70 -9.15 -2.01
C ILE A 49 8.66 -9.11 -3.14
N ASN A 50 7.79 -10.12 -3.21
CA ASN A 50 6.72 -10.17 -4.20
C ASN A 50 5.75 -8.98 -4.06
N PHE A 51 5.32 -8.67 -2.84
CA PHE A 51 4.42 -7.55 -2.56
C PHE A 51 5.04 -6.21 -2.94
N ILE A 52 6.29 -5.96 -2.53
CA ILE A 52 7.02 -4.71 -2.87
C ILE A 52 7.18 -4.59 -4.38
N ALA A 53 7.65 -5.64 -5.05
CA ALA A 53 7.92 -5.58 -6.47
C ALA A 53 6.64 -5.39 -7.32
N LEU A 54 5.49 -5.89 -6.85
CA LEU A 54 4.19 -5.57 -7.43
C LEU A 54 3.79 -4.12 -7.14
N ALA A 55 3.91 -3.66 -5.90
CA ALA A 55 3.60 -2.28 -5.52
C ALA A 55 4.40 -1.25 -6.32
N GLU A 56 5.70 -1.51 -6.55
CA GLU A 56 6.59 -0.63 -7.31
C GLU A 56 6.53 -0.82 -8.83
N GLY A 57 5.82 -1.85 -9.31
CA GLY A 57 5.74 -2.17 -10.74
C GLY A 57 7.05 -2.73 -11.34
N THR A 58 7.98 -3.17 -10.51
CA THR A 58 9.27 -3.77 -10.93
C THR A 58 9.13 -5.25 -11.29
N LYS A 59 8.06 -5.91 -10.82
CA LYS A 59 7.69 -7.27 -11.19
C LYS A 59 6.75 -7.27 -12.40
N LEU A 60 7.06 -8.11 -13.39
CA LEU A 60 6.13 -8.40 -14.48
C LEU A 60 4.83 -8.99 -13.91
N SER A 61 3.71 -8.38 -14.29
CA SER A 61 2.36 -8.82 -13.94
C SER A 61 1.48 -8.80 -15.20
N ASN A 62 0.17 -8.98 -15.04
CA ASN A 62 -0.80 -8.74 -16.10
C ASN A 62 -1.06 -7.25 -16.39
N LYS A 63 -0.35 -6.32 -15.73
CA LYS A 63 -0.27 -4.91 -16.11
C LYS A 63 0.98 -4.63 -16.95
N SER A 64 1.02 -3.47 -17.61
CA SER A 64 2.20 -2.99 -18.33
C SER A 64 3.43 -2.91 -17.41
N SER A 65 4.61 -3.22 -17.94
CA SER A 65 5.88 -3.16 -17.19
C SER A 65 6.15 -1.75 -16.68
N GLY A 66 6.59 -1.63 -15.41
CA GLY A 66 6.81 -0.34 -14.76
C GLY A 66 5.56 0.31 -14.19
N THR A 67 4.39 -0.31 -14.32
CA THR A 67 3.14 0.19 -13.72
C THR A 67 2.91 -0.44 -12.34
N PRO A 68 2.76 0.35 -11.26
CA PRO A 68 2.34 -0.13 -9.95
C PRO A 68 1.10 -1.03 -10.01
N PHE A 69 1.22 -2.23 -9.44
CA PHE A 69 0.18 -3.24 -9.56
C PHE A 69 -1.09 -2.90 -8.77
N TYR A 70 -0.96 -2.35 -7.56
CA TYR A 70 -2.10 -2.13 -6.67
C TYR A 70 -2.87 -0.84 -6.93
N ASP A 71 -2.34 0.07 -7.76
CA ASP A 71 -3.01 1.33 -8.05
C ASP A 71 -4.37 1.10 -8.73
N GLY A 72 -5.40 1.76 -8.18
CA GLY A 72 -6.79 1.67 -8.63
C GLY A 72 -7.53 0.40 -8.21
N ILE A 73 -6.90 -0.52 -7.48
CA ILE A 73 -7.55 -1.75 -7.01
C ILE A 73 -8.41 -1.47 -5.77
N THR A 74 -9.60 -2.08 -5.72
CA THR A 74 -10.53 -1.97 -4.59
C THR A 74 -10.35 -3.10 -3.57
N PHE A 75 -10.72 -2.83 -2.32
CA PHE A 75 -11.08 -3.90 -1.38
C PHE A 75 -12.46 -4.45 -1.76
N HIS A 76 -12.49 -5.51 -2.57
CA HIS A 76 -13.74 -6.07 -3.12
C HIS A 76 -14.53 -6.90 -2.10
N ARG A 77 -13.90 -7.31 -0.99
CA ARG A 77 -14.56 -8.05 0.08
C ARG A 77 -14.30 -7.38 1.42
N VAL A 78 -15.36 -6.92 2.07
CA VAL A 78 -15.36 -6.25 3.37
C VAL A 78 -16.35 -6.97 4.28
N ILE A 79 -15.86 -7.53 5.38
CA ILE A 79 -16.69 -8.24 6.36
C ILE A 79 -16.43 -7.66 7.74
N ASP A 80 -17.48 -7.08 8.31
CA ASP A 80 -17.44 -6.49 9.64
C ASP A 80 -16.97 -7.49 10.69
N ASN A 81 -16.10 -7.03 11.59
CA ASN A 81 -15.48 -7.83 12.64
C ASN A 81 -14.70 -9.07 12.14
N PHE A 82 -14.25 -9.05 10.88
CA PHE A 82 -13.40 -10.09 10.35
C PHE A 82 -12.21 -9.53 9.58
N MET A 83 -12.38 -9.12 8.32
CA MET A 83 -11.27 -8.65 7.49
C MET A 83 -11.74 -7.88 6.24
N ILE A 84 -10.79 -7.21 5.61
CA ILE A 84 -10.89 -6.66 4.25
C ILE A 84 -9.92 -7.39 3.33
N GLN A 85 -10.34 -7.67 2.10
CA GLN A 85 -9.54 -8.34 1.07
C GLN A 85 -9.57 -7.53 -0.23
N GLY A 86 -8.38 -7.34 -0.80
CA GLY A 86 -8.16 -6.63 -2.06
C GLY A 86 -7.12 -7.36 -2.92
N GLY A 87 -6.40 -6.62 -3.76
CA GLY A 87 -5.32 -7.18 -4.60
C GLY A 87 -5.78 -7.85 -5.89
N ASP A 88 -7.06 -7.76 -6.24
CA ASP A 88 -7.61 -8.26 -7.50
C ASP A 88 -7.87 -7.10 -8.48
N PRO A 89 -7.18 -7.04 -9.64
CA PRO A 89 -7.41 -6.02 -10.65
C PRO A 89 -8.85 -5.92 -11.18
N GLN A 90 -9.62 -7.01 -11.19
CA GLN A 90 -11.01 -7.03 -11.65
C GLN A 90 -12.01 -6.76 -10.53
N GLY A 91 -11.57 -6.90 -9.27
CA GLY A 91 -12.43 -6.68 -8.10
C GLY A 91 -13.53 -7.74 -7.93
N ASP A 92 -13.42 -8.91 -8.55
CA ASP A 92 -14.41 -9.99 -8.44
C ASP A 92 -13.95 -11.18 -7.55
N GLY A 93 -12.72 -11.10 -7.04
CA GLY A 93 -12.10 -12.05 -6.12
C GLY A 93 -11.42 -13.24 -6.79
N ARG A 94 -11.29 -13.23 -8.13
CA ARG A 94 -10.76 -14.36 -8.91
C ARG A 94 -9.43 -14.03 -9.60
N GLY A 95 -9.07 -12.75 -9.65
CA GLY A 95 -7.86 -12.30 -10.32
C GLY A 95 -6.59 -12.42 -9.47
N GLY A 96 -5.50 -11.95 -10.06
CA GLY A 96 -4.17 -11.93 -9.47
C GLY A 96 -3.16 -11.32 -10.44
N PRO A 97 -1.85 -11.40 -10.15
CA PRO A 97 -0.82 -10.79 -10.98
C PRO A 97 -0.49 -11.57 -12.26
N GLY A 98 -1.20 -12.67 -12.54
CA GLY A 98 -0.97 -13.52 -13.72
C GLY A 98 0.03 -14.66 -13.50
N TYR A 99 0.40 -14.94 -12.25
CA TYR A 99 1.25 -16.07 -11.86
C TYR A 99 0.89 -16.57 -10.46
N MET A 100 1.44 -17.73 -10.11
CA MET A 100 1.40 -18.30 -8.76
C MET A 100 2.82 -18.48 -8.23
N PHE A 101 2.97 -18.46 -6.91
CA PHE A 101 4.22 -18.76 -6.21
C PHE A 101 3.89 -19.57 -4.95
N ALA A 102 4.90 -20.22 -4.35
CA ALA A 102 4.72 -21.01 -3.15
C ALA A 102 4.45 -20.12 -1.92
N ASP A 103 3.73 -20.68 -0.94
CA ASP A 103 3.55 -20.08 0.38
C ASP A 103 4.87 -20.01 1.17
#